data_AF-A0A7U9XGB2-F1
#
_entry.id   AF-A0A7U9XGB2-F1
#
_cell.length_a   1.000
_cell.length_b   1.000
_cell.length_c   1.000
_cell.angle_alpha   90.00
_cell.angle_beta   90.00
_cell.angle_gamma   90.00
#
_symmetry.space_group_name_H-M   'P 1'
#
loop_
_entity.id
_entity.type
_entity.pdbx_description
1 polymer ?
#
loop_
_entity_poly.entity_id
_entity_poly.type
_entity_poly.pdbx_seq_one_letter_code
_entity_poly.pdbx_strand_id
1 'polypeptide(L)'
;MAQYRASLQVSLACKEAIEQAINAHYGDNRLNTEAAVKEVLEQFGPERMQVILANTVLKKEHDGRISRDNKAWAKTIPMPEDGGDPRHSYALVVDKVNPGLTDLFLKQARKTLQAPEKGSVLEKLKQEPPERKPAAPKKREPER
;
A
#
# COMPACT_ATOMS: atom_id res chain seq x y z
N MET A 1 -26.59 -8.96 5.89
CA MET A 1 -25.93 -9.88 6.85
C MET A 1 -25.06 -10.95 6.18
N ALA A 2 -25.55 -11.70 5.18
CA ALA A 2 -24.76 -12.77 4.53
C ALA A 2 -23.49 -12.24 3.81
N GLN A 3 -23.62 -11.15 3.03
CA GLN A 3 -22.49 -10.50 2.35
C GLN A 3 -21.43 -9.98 3.34
N TYR A 4 -21.85 -9.41 4.47
CA TYR A 4 -20.95 -8.96 5.54
C TYR A 4 -20.16 -10.13 6.14
N ARG A 5 -20.84 -11.24 6.47
CA ARG A 5 -20.18 -12.44 7.01
C ARG A 5 -19.21 -13.07 6.02
N ALA A 6 -19.58 -13.15 4.74
CA ALA A 6 -18.69 -13.64 3.69
C ALA A 6 -17.45 -12.75 3.52
N SER A 7 -17.63 -11.42 3.55
CA SER A 7 -16.52 -10.47 3.49
C SER A 7 -15.57 -10.65 4.69
N LEU A 8 -16.12 -10.81 5.90
CA LEU A 8 -15.35 -11.05 7.11
C LEU A 8 -14.54 -12.35 7.05
N GLN A 9 -15.11 -13.44 6.53
CA GLN A 9 -14.40 -14.71 6.35
C GLN A 9 -13.20 -14.57 5.42
N VAL A 10 -13.36 -13.87 4.29
CA VAL A 10 -12.23 -13.65 3.37
C VAL A 10 -11.18 -12.70 3.97
N SER A 11 -11.60 -11.75 4.82
CA SER A 11 -10.67 -10.89 5.58
C SER A 11 -9.88 -11.67 6.64
N LEU A 12 -10.52 -12.63 7.33
CA LEU A 12 -9.83 -13.56 8.24
C LEU A 12 -8.81 -14.41 7.48
N ALA A 13 -9.20 -14.99 6.35
CA ALA A 13 -8.29 -15.76 5.51
C ALA A 13 -7.10 -14.91 5.02
N CYS A 14 -7.33 -13.64 4.66
CA CYS A 14 -6.26 -12.71 4.28
C CYS A 14 -5.29 -12.44 5.45
N LYS A 15 -5.81 -12.21 6.65
CA LYS A 15 -4.99 -12.06 7.87
C LYS A 15 -4.14 -13.31 8.10
N GLU A 16 -4.73 -14.50 8.05
CA GLU A 16 -4.02 -15.76 8.25
C GLU A 16 -2.97 -16.00 7.15
N ALA A 17 -3.27 -15.65 5.89
CA ALA A 17 -2.32 -15.77 4.79
C ALA A 17 -1.11 -14.84 4.97
N ILE A 18 -1.29 -13.63 5.52
CA ILE A 18 -0.16 -12.74 5.87
C ILE A 18 0.72 -13.39 6.94
N GLU A 19 0.12 -13.97 7.98
CA GLU A 19 0.87 -14.66 9.05
C GLU A 19 1.64 -15.86 8.51
N GLN A 20 1.00 -16.66 7.65
CA GLN A 20 1.61 -17.83 7.02
C GLN A 20 2.74 -17.43 6.07
N ALA A 21 2.52 -16.46 5.19
CA ALA A 21 3.53 -15.98 4.26
C ALA A 21 4.75 -15.42 5.00
N ILE A 22 4.56 -14.63 6.07
CA ILE A 22 5.68 -14.15 6.87
C ILE A 22 6.46 -15.32 7.49
N ASN A 23 5.79 -16.31 8.07
CA ASN A 23 6.46 -17.46 8.68
C ASN A 23 7.18 -18.35 7.66
N ALA A 24 6.56 -18.61 6.51
CA ALA A 24 7.11 -19.47 5.46
C ALA A 24 8.33 -18.85 4.76
N HIS A 25 8.35 -17.52 4.63
CA HIS A 25 9.42 -16.78 3.97
C HIS A 25 10.44 -16.16 4.94
N TYR A 26 10.37 -16.50 6.24
CA TYR A 26 11.32 -16.07 7.25
C TYR A 26 12.31 -17.20 7.59
N GLY A 27 13.59 -16.97 7.34
CA GLY A 27 14.68 -17.89 7.62
C GLY A 27 16.01 -17.15 7.71
N ASP A 28 17.01 -17.71 8.40
CA ASP A 28 18.34 -17.10 8.55
C ASP A 28 18.31 -15.63 9.03
N ASN A 29 17.38 -15.31 9.92
CA ASN A 29 17.11 -13.95 10.42
C ASN A 29 16.80 -12.92 9.34
N ARG A 30 16.26 -13.37 8.20
CA ARG A 30 15.87 -12.53 7.07
C ARG A 30 14.47 -12.93 6.59
N LEU A 31 13.65 -11.93 6.34
CA LEU A 31 12.35 -12.11 5.70
C LEU A 31 12.49 -11.83 4.20
N ASN A 32 12.16 -12.80 3.35
CA ASN A 32 11.96 -12.55 1.93
C ASN A 32 10.64 -11.81 1.72
N THR A 33 10.68 -10.49 1.95
CA THR A 33 9.49 -9.63 1.88
C THR A 33 8.87 -9.59 0.48
N GLU A 34 9.65 -9.69 -0.58
CA GLU A 34 9.14 -9.65 -1.95
C GLU A 34 8.28 -10.87 -2.27
N ALA A 35 8.76 -12.08 -1.94
CA ALA A 35 8.01 -13.32 -2.13
C ALA A 35 6.77 -13.36 -1.24
N ALA A 36 6.91 -13.04 0.05
CA ALA A 36 5.80 -13.05 0.99
C ALA A 36 4.68 -12.09 0.59
N VAL A 37 5.03 -10.86 0.18
CA VAL A 37 4.04 -9.85 -0.25
C VAL A 37 3.37 -10.29 -1.55
N LYS A 38 4.12 -10.81 -2.51
CA LYS A 38 3.58 -11.28 -3.79
C LYS A 38 2.54 -12.38 -3.58
N GLU A 39 2.85 -13.37 -2.74
CA GLU A 39 1.95 -14.50 -2.46
C GLU A 39 0.58 -14.04 -1.93
N VAL A 40 0.57 -13.12 -0.96
CA VAL A 40 -0.69 -12.61 -0.38
C VAL A 40 -1.42 -11.71 -1.39
N LEU A 41 -0.69 -10.87 -2.13
CA LEU A 41 -1.27 -10.00 -3.15
C LEU A 41 -1.98 -10.78 -4.25
N GLU A 42 -1.39 -11.88 -4.72
CA GLU A 42 -1.98 -12.72 -5.77
C GLU A 42 -3.29 -13.39 -5.30
N GLN A 43 -3.39 -13.72 -4.01
CA GLN A 43 -4.57 -14.39 -3.46
C GLN A 43 -5.71 -13.43 -3.10
N PHE A 44 -5.39 -12.27 -2.51
CA PHE A 44 -6.40 -11.40 -1.89
C PHE A 44 -6.50 -10.02 -2.52
N GLY A 45 -5.57 -9.65 -3.38
CA GLY A 45 -5.49 -8.35 -4.00
C GLY A 45 -4.98 -7.24 -3.08
N PRO A 46 -4.70 -6.06 -3.65
CA PRO A 46 -4.09 -4.94 -2.93
C PRO A 46 -5.01 -4.34 -1.87
N GLU A 47 -6.30 -4.14 -2.19
CA GLU A 47 -7.26 -3.45 -1.33
C GLU A 47 -7.44 -4.18 0.01
N ARG A 48 -7.71 -5.49 -0.05
CA ARG A 48 -7.94 -6.29 1.17
C ARG A 48 -6.70 -6.38 2.04
N MET A 49 -5.54 -6.64 1.43
CA MET A 49 -4.28 -6.71 2.16
C MET A 49 -3.97 -5.38 2.85
N GLN A 50 -4.19 -4.24 2.17
CA GLN A 50 -4.00 -2.91 2.76
C GLN A 50 -4.91 -2.67 3.97
N VAL A 51 -6.20 -3.04 3.88
CA VAL A 51 -7.14 -2.89 5.00
C VAL A 51 -6.69 -3.71 6.21
N ILE A 52 -6.30 -4.98 6.02
CA ILE A 52 -5.82 -5.84 7.11
C ILE A 52 -4.55 -5.28 7.77
N LEU A 53 -3.59 -4.82 6.97
CA LEU A 53 -2.35 -4.25 7.48
C LEU A 53 -2.59 -2.93 8.20
N ALA A 54 -3.45 -2.05 7.67
CA ALA A 54 -3.80 -0.80 8.32
C ALA A 54 -4.54 -1.03 9.64
N ASN A 55 -5.55 -1.92 9.67
CA ASN A 55 -6.23 -2.32 10.90
C ASN A 55 -5.23 -2.85 11.95
N THR A 56 -4.32 -3.74 11.53
CA THR A 56 -3.27 -4.28 12.41
C THR A 56 -2.42 -3.17 13.03
N VAL A 57 -1.96 -2.21 12.22
CA VAL A 57 -1.12 -1.10 12.69
C VAL A 57 -1.89 -0.16 13.62
N LEU A 58 -3.15 0.15 13.30
CA LEU A 58 -4.00 0.99 14.16
C LEU A 58 -4.23 0.34 15.53
N LYS A 59 -4.48 -0.98 15.57
CA LYS A 59 -4.63 -1.72 16.84
C LYS A 59 -3.32 -1.92 17.60
N LYS A 60 -2.18 -1.76 16.93
CA LYS A 60 -0.82 -1.87 17.49
C LYS A 60 -0.07 -0.54 17.49
N GLU A 61 -0.76 0.60 17.52
CA GLU A 61 -0.14 1.92 17.38
C GLU A 61 0.95 2.19 18.43
N HIS A 62 0.80 1.62 19.63
CA HIS A 62 1.76 1.76 20.72
C HIS A 62 2.98 0.83 20.62
N ASP A 63 3.00 -0.14 19.70
CA ASP A 63 4.13 -1.07 19.56
C ASP A 63 5.35 -0.35 18.96
N GLY A 64 6.47 -0.38 19.68
CA GLY A 64 7.71 0.30 19.29
C GLY A 64 8.41 -0.30 18.07
N ARG A 65 8.04 -1.53 17.66
CA ARG A 65 8.63 -2.22 16.50
C ARG A 65 8.01 -1.80 15.17
N ILE A 66 6.84 -1.16 15.21
CA ILE A 66 6.18 -0.62 14.01
C ILE A 66 6.69 0.80 13.77
N SER A 67 7.18 1.05 12.57
CA SER A 67 7.75 2.33 12.15
C SER A 67 6.72 3.46 12.15
N ARG A 68 7.20 4.70 12.38
CA ARG A 68 6.34 5.90 12.35
C ARG A 68 5.66 6.09 11.00
N ASP A 69 6.36 5.80 9.90
CA ASP A 69 5.81 5.93 8.55
C ASP A 69 4.68 4.94 8.29
N ASN A 70 4.80 3.70 8.78
CA ASN A 70 3.73 2.71 8.66
C ASN A 70 2.51 3.11 9.52
N LYS A 71 2.73 3.68 10.71
CA LYS A 71 1.64 4.23 11.54
C LYS A 71 0.93 5.40 10.87
N ALA A 72 1.69 6.33 10.29
CA ALA A 72 1.14 7.46 9.55
C ALA A 72 0.33 6.97 8.34
N TRP A 73 0.86 6.03 7.57
CA TRP A 73 0.17 5.42 6.43
C TRP A 73 -1.11 4.70 6.83
N ALA A 74 -1.12 3.95 7.94
CA ALA A 74 -2.32 3.24 8.38
C ALA A 74 -3.50 4.18 8.67
N LYS A 75 -3.22 5.41 9.16
CA LYS A 75 -4.22 6.45 9.40
C LYS A 75 -4.83 7.03 8.13
N THR A 76 -4.21 6.81 6.96
CA THR A 76 -4.73 7.29 5.67
C THR A 76 -5.63 6.27 4.97
N ILE A 77 -5.64 5.01 5.41
CA ILE A 77 -6.47 3.98 4.79
C ILE A 77 -7.87 4.07 5.41
N PRO A 78 -8.93 4.28 4.61
CA PRO A 78 -10.29 4.30 5.13
C PRO A 78 -10.63 2.92 5.67
N MET A 79 -10.86 2.83 6.98
CA MET A 79 -11.41 1.61 7.56
C MET A 79 -12.88 1.54 7.19
N PRO A 80 -13.40 0.37 6.77
CA PRO A 80 -14.82 0.20 6.59
C PRO A 80 -15.51 0.63 7.88
N GLU A 81 -16.52 1.50 7.79
CA GLU A 81 -17.33 1.80 8.97
C GLU A 81 -17.80 0.49 9.57
N ASP A 82 -17.66 0.35 10.89
CA ASP A 82 -18.03 -0.84 11.63
C ASP A 82 -19.56 -1.01 11.55
N GLY A 83 -20.09 -1.48 10.42
CA GLY A 83 -21.46 -1.95 10.25
C GLY A 83 -21.74 -3.26 11.00
N GLY A 84 -20.94 -3.53 12.03
CA GLY A 84 -20.91 -4.75 12.82
C GLY A 84 -20.04 -4.60 14.07
N ASP A 85 -19.86 -5.71 14.78
CA ASP A 85 -19.27 -5.76 16.11
C ASP A 85 -17.79 -5.30 16.14
N PRO A 86 -17.41 -4.34 17.00
CA PRO A 86 -16.01 -3.91 17.17
C PRO A 86 -15.04 -5.06 17.46
N ARG A 87 -15.52 -6.18 18.03
CA ARG A 87 -14.74 -7.41 18.26
C ARG A 87 -14.18 -8.01 16.97
N HIS A 88 -14.83 -7.82 15.83
CA HIS A 88 -14.34 -8.31 14.54
C HIS A 88 -13.07 -7.59 14.10
N SER A 89 -12.92 -6.29 14.39
CA SER A 89 -11.69 -5.55 14.06
C SER A 89 -10.46 -6.13 14.77
N TYR A 90 -10.62 -6.59 16.01
CA TYR A 90 -9.55 -7.25 16.77
C TYR A 90 -9.22 -8.64 16.24
N ALA A 91 -10.20 -9.39 15.74
CA ALA A 91 -9.97 -10.70 15.12
C ALA A 91 -9.12 -10.61 13.83
N LEU A 92 -9.16 -9.46 13.14
CA LEU A 92 -8.41 -9.18 11.91
C LEU A 92 -7.00 -8.62 12.14
N VAL A 93 -6.53 -8.59 13.39
CA VAL A 93 -5.15 -8.18 13.71
C VAL A 93 -4.19 -9.33 13.43
N VAL A 94 -3.12 -9.05 12.68
CA VAL A 94 -1.99 -9.98 12.48
C VAL A 94 -1.20 -10.08 13.80
N ASP A 95 -1.37 -11.16 14.53
CA ASP A 95 -0.90 -11.33 15.92
C ASP A 95 -0.05 -12.58 16.15
N LYS A 96 -0.03 -13.52 15.21
CA LYS A 96 0.79 -14.75 15.30
C LYS A 96 2.23 -14.61 14.80
N VAL A 97 2.66 -13.40 14.47
CA VAL A 97 4.02 -13.09 14.00
C VAL A 97 4.61 -11.87 14.70
N ASN A 98 5.94 -11.77 14.74
CA ASN A 98 6.62 -10.63 15.36
C ASN A 98 6.24 -9.31 14.65
N PRO A 99 5.76 -8.27 15.37
CA PRO A 99 5.39 -6.99 14.78
C PRO A 99 6.47 -6.30 13.94
N GLY A 100 7.76 -6.55 14.22
CA GLY A 100 8.85 -6.06 13.37
C GLY A 100 8.89 -6.73 12.00
N LEU A 101 8.55 -8.02 11.91
CA LEU A 101 8.40 -8.71 10.62
C LEU A 101 7.17 -8.22 9.86
N THR A 102 6.07 -7.96 10.57
CA THR A 102 4.89 -7.30 9.99
C THR A 102 5.23 -5.92 9.45
N ASP A 103 6.05 -5.13 10.17
CA ASP A 103 6.52 -3.82 9.72
C ASP A 103 7.34 -3.89 8.44
N LEU A 104 8.26 -4.87 8.35
CA LEU A 104 9.05 -5.14 7.14
C LEU A 104 8.17 -5.57 5.96
N PHE A 105 7.22 -6.49 6.20
CA PHE A 105 6.24 -6.92 5.20
C PHE A 105 5.44 -5.72 4.68
N LEU A 106 4.89 -4.90 5.58
CA LEU A 106 4.10 -3.72 5.21
C LEU A 106 4.94 -2.69 4.44
N LYS A 107 6.20 -2.48 4.83
CA LYS A 107 7.09 -1.58 4.10
C LYS A 107 7.27 -2.03 2.65
N GLN A 108 7.45 -3.32 2.42
CA GLN A 108 7.54 -3.88 1.06
C GLN A 108 6.19 -3.81 0.34
N ALA A 109 5.07 -4.16 1.00
CA ALA A 109 3.74 -4.04 0.42
C ALA A 109 3.44 -2.62 -0.07
N ARG A 110 3.75 -1.60 0.73
CA ARG A 110 3.61 -0.20 0.34
C ARG A 110 4.47 0.13 -0.88
N LYS A 111 5.71 -0.35 -0.94
CA LYS A 111 6.61 -0.14 -2.09
C LYS A 111 6.05 -0.80 -3.37
N THR A 112 5.56 -2.02 -3.28
CA THR A 112 4.97 -2.76 -4.41
C THR A 112 3.71 -2.06 -4.93
N LEU A 113 2.88 -1.53 -4.03
CA LEU A 113 1.61 -0.89 -4.37
C LEU A 113 1.75 0.58 -4.79
N GLN A 114 2.80 1.25 -4.32
CA GLN A 114 3.11 2.61 -4.72
C GLN A 114 3.85 2.68 -6.03
N ALA A 115 4.44 1.58 -6.54
CA ALA A 115 5.15 1.58 -7.81
C ALA A 115 4.18 1.88 -8.95
N PRO A 116 4.12 3.13 -9.45
CA PRO A 116 3.40 3.39 -10.67
C PRO A 116 4.36 2.97 -11.79
N GLU A 117 3.83 2.43 -12.87
CA GLU A 117 4.24 2.74 -14.24
C GLU A 117 5.29 3.88 -14.34
N LYS A 118 6.57 3.62 -14.08
CA LYS A 118 7.66 4.58 -14.31
C LYS A 118 7.90 4.80 -15.82
N GLY A 119 6.94 4.42 -16.68
CA GLY A 119 6.91 4.74 -18.10
C GLY A 119 6.42 6.16 -18.40
N SER A 120 5.55 6.76 -17.59
CA SER A 120 4.72 7.87 -18.11
C SER A 120 5.35 9.27 -18.10
N VAL A 121 6.53 9.51 -17.52
CA VAL A 121 7.16 10.86 -17.56
C VAL A 121 8.27 10.92 -18.61
N LEU A 122 9.10 9.87 -18.71
CA LEU A 122 10.15 9.77 -19.73
C LEU A 122 9.59 9.56 -21.14
N GLU A 123 8.48 8.82 -21.31
CA GLU A 123 7.82 8.71 -22.62
C GLU A 123 7.09 10.00 -23.02
N LYS A 124 6.45 10.70 -22.07
CA LYS A 124 5.82 12.00 -22.34
C LYS A 124 6.82 13.10 -22.67
N LEU A 125 8.08 12.99 -22.20
CA LEU A 125 9.18 13.89 -22.55
C LEU A 125 9.81 13.59 -23.92
N LYS A 126 9.55 12.41 -24.51
CA LYS A 126 10.02 12.06 -25.87
C LYS A 126 9.06 12.50 -26.98
N GLN A 127 7.82 12.92 -26.66
CA GLN A 127 6.95 13.56 -27.63
C GLN A 127 7.40 15.02 -27.78
N GLU A 128 7.87 15.36 -28.99
CA GLU A 128 8.46 16.65 -29.35
C GLU A 128 7.63 17.87 -28.91
N PRO A 129 8.28 19.00 -28.57
CA PRO A 129 7.57 20.24 -28.26
C PRO A 129 6.91 20.81 -29.52
N PRO A 130 5.66 21.33 -29.43
CA PRO A 130 4.99 21.93 -30.58
C PRO A 130 5.75 23.17 -31.08
N GLU A 131 5.92 23.25 -32.40
CA GLU A 131 6.59 24.34 -33.12
C GLU A 131 6.07 25.71 -32.66
N ARG A 132 6.98 26.52 -32.10
CA ARG A 132 6.69 27.92 -31.80
C ARG A 132 6.48 28.67 -33.10
N LYS A 133 5.25 29.15 -33.34
CA LYS A 133 4.95 30.13 -34.39
C LYS A 133 5.85 31.37 -34.22
N PRO A 134 6.48 31.89 -35.28
CA PRO A 134 7.28 33.11 -35.16
C PRO A 134 6.37 34.32 -34.91
N ALA A 135 6.73 35.10 -33.88
CA ALA A 135 6.08 36.37 -33.58
C ALA A 135 6.42 37.43 -34.65
N ALA A 136 5.42 38.18 -35.10
CA ALA A 136 5.55 39.21 -36.12
C ALA A 136 6.54 40.34 -35.70
N PRO A 137 7.27 40.95 -36.66
CA PRO A 137 8.26 41.96 -36.33
C PRO A 137 7.62 43.31 -36.01
N LYS A 138 7.99 43.91 -34.87
CA LYS A 138 7.65 45.29 -34.51
C LYS A 138 8.33 46.27 -35.48
N LYS A 139 7.53 47.05 -36.21
CA LYS A 139 7.99 48.25 -36.92
C LYS A 139 8.50 49.27 -35.89
N ARG A 140 9.73 49.77 -36.08
CA ARG A 140 10.23 51.04 -35.54
C ARG A 140 10.52 51.94 -36.73
N GLU A 141 9.82 53.07 -36.83
CA GLU A 141 10.13 54.13 -37.80
C GLU A 141 11.38 54.90 -37.35
N PRO A 142 12.18 55.47 -38.27
CA PRO A 142 13.37 56.25 -37.93
C PRO A 142 13.03 57.72 -37.66
N GLU A 143 13.74 58.25 -36.67
CA GLU A 143 13.83 59.67 -36.27
C GLU A 143 14.21 60.59 -37.44
N ARG A 144 13.57 61.76 -37.52
CA ARG A 144 14.10 62.93 -38.20
C ARG A 144 13.61 64.21 -37.55
#